data_AF-A0A2D5QMV1-F1
#
_entry.id   AF-A0A2D5QMV1-F1
#
_cell.length_a   1.000
_cell.length_b   1.000
_cell.length_c   1.000
_cell.angle_alpha   90.00
_cell.angle_beta   90.00
_cell.angle_gamma   90.00
#
_symmetry.space_group_name_H-M   'P 1'
#
loop_
_entity.id
_entity.type
_entity.pdbx_description
1 polymer ?
#
loop_
_entity_poly.entity_id
_entity_poly.type
_entity_poly.pdbx_seq_one_letter_code
_entity_poly.pdbx_strand_id
1 'polypeptide(L)'
;MPTQYIHYITTVMVLCLSLACNPQGEQIDQASSVDTTHSQDSQDLAEQFGAKADQEHAFPEFQDLAVIVPKDSDQIKALDVLPESWLDAVDEALLKSEIGELISDESWIEDWQLVAMRVSPCSPLGKIADAEEIDRLCWPEVRLVFQPIAKQVRHLSIIQDHYADDRAIHALYRLSPDTEVLRKIQTELAEGQRLSNIEPEVLAEFEDLRDQNAKFLLEQVYSLRQNQTLENSGSKPSGSDDPNYSLPDERLEYFEDESAAEFSQKLFERVLIPFCQTQALHELTAFSLPLGRSPASAELWSFVGFHQVDGRLEQSNLKILSAHSASLLYEFKGEGDLKSEDVSTTDGDIQFMKDFENLEYEVQNQLLEQVIIDPRTETKVKARIADPYQTLVSHTSCASCHRDNNLLFNFHNLSYFESQDISIAPRTLNDVKRDMAWSQSLLSR
;
A
#
# COMPACT_ATOMS: atom_id res chain seq x y z
N MET A 1 -19.81 -6.61 43.82
CA MET A 1 -18.84 -7.68 43.49
C MET A 1 -17.83 -7.06 42.55
N PRO A 2 -16.52 -7.14 42.84
CA PRO A 2 -15.52 -6.37 42.11
C PRO A 2 -15.10 -7.08 40.82
N THR A 3 -15.05 -6.31 39.74
CA THR A 3 -14.54 -6.66 38.42
C THR A 3 -13.02 -6.76 38.49
N GLN A 4 -12.46 -7.94 38.22
CA GLN A 4 -11.02 -8.15 38.14
C GLN A 4 -10.54 -7.73 36.75
N TYR A 5 -9.72 -6.68 36.72
CA TYR A 5 -8.84 -6.33 35.61
C TYR A 5 -7.71 -7.37 35.52
N ILE A 6 -7.54 -8.01 34.36
CA ILE A 6 -6.39 -8.85 34.07
C ILE A 6 -5.34 -7.98 33.37
N HIS A 7 -4.31 -7.61 34.13
CA HIS A 7 -3.02 -7.17 33.61
C HIS A 7 -2.33 -8.34 32.92
N TYR A 8 -1.88 -8.16 31.67
CA TYR A 8 -0.82 -9.00 31.12
C TYR A 8 0.53 -8.33 31.35
N ILE A 9 1.37 -9.06 32.06
CA ILE A 9 2.72 -8.73 32.49
C ILE A 9 3.69 -9.10 31.37
N THR A 10 4.51 -8.11 31.01
CA THR A 10 5.79 -8.22 30.30
C THR A 10 6.70 -9.22 30.98
N THR A 11 7.33 -10.15 30.26
CA THR A 11 8.54 -10.83 30.76
C THR A 11 9.59 -10.96 29.67
N VAL A 12 10.64 -10.18 29.93
CA VAL A 12 11.99 -10.13 29.39
C VAL A 12 12.65 -11.50 29.29
N MET A 13 13.35 -11.76 28.18
CA MET A 13 14.53 -12.63 28.17
C MET A 13 15.73 -11.87 27.61
N VAL A 14 16.71 -11.67 28.49
CA VAL A 14 18.07 -11.17 28.24
C VAL A 14 19.04 -12.31 28.50
N LEU A 15 20.04 -12.50 27.61
CA LEU A 15 21.40 -13.06 27.80
C LEU A 15 21.94 -13.38 26.38
N CYS A 16 23.11 -12.97 25.89
CA CYS A 16 24.46 -12.79 26.44
C CYS A 16 25.27 -11.79 25.56
N LEU A 17 26.09 -10.88 26.14
CA LEU A 17 27.59 -10.82 26.14
C LEU A 17 28.27 -11.14 24.78
N SER A 18 29.29 -10.43 24.26
CA SER A 18 30.14 -9.29 24.64
C SER A 18 31.20 -9.14 23.54
N LEU A 19 31.70 -7.93 23.24
CA LEU A 19 33.14 -7.55 23.16
C LEU A 19 33.37 -6.27 22.35
N ALA A 20 34.27 -5.45 22.90
CA ALA A 20 34.70 -4.14 22.46
C ALA A 20 35.66 -4.16 21.26
N CYS A 21 35.71 -3.04 20.51
CA CYS A 21 36.96 -2.31 20.26
C CYS A 21 36.69 -0.99 19.49
N ASN A 22 37.18 0.11 20.06
CA ASN A 22 37.45 1.39 19.40
C ASN A 22 38.98 1.56 19.41
N PRO A 23 39.63 2.14 18.38
CA PRO A 23 40.15 3.50 18.59
C PRO A 23 40.23 4.41 17.33
N GLN A 24 39.82 5.66 17.52
CA GLN A 24 40.45 6.97 17.20
C GLN A 24 41.44 7.20 16.03
N GLY A 25 41.27 8.38 15.39
CA GLY A 25 42.28 9.23 14.70
C GLY A 25 41.92 9.48 13.22
N GLU A 26 41.96 10.65 12.59
CA GLU A 26 42.60 11.95 12.84
C GLU A 26 42.00 13.02 11.87
N GLN A 27 42.10 14.30 12.23
CA GLN A 27 41.73 15.48 11.43
C GLN A 27 42.74 15.78 10.31
N ILE A 28 42.30 16.29 9.14
CA ILE A 28 43.03 17.30 8.35
C ILE A 28 42.03 18.27 7.69
N ASP A 29 42.32 19.57 7.85
CA ASP A 29 41.65 20.76 7.34
C ASP A 29 42.06 21.16 5.90
N GLN A 30 41.24 22.06 5.31
CA GLN A 30 41.52 23.10 4.29
C GLN A 30 41.21 22.87 2.78
N ALA A 31 40.04 23.40 2.41
CA ALA A 31 39.78 24.50 1.47
C ALA A 31 40.35 24.48 0.02
N SER A 32 39.44 24.52 -0.97
CA SER A 32 39.45 25.60 -1.97
C SER A 32 38.07 25.81 -2.60
N SER A 33 37.73 27.08 -2.80
CA SER A 33 36.46 27.67 -3.21
C SER A 33 36.33 27.81 -4.73
N VAL A 34 35.18 27.43 -5.30
CA VAL A 34 34.64 27.99 -6.55
C VAL A 34 33.10 28.03 -6.47
N ASP A 35 32.58 29.24 -6.24
CA ASP A 35 31.22 29.74 -6.49
C ASP A 35 30.85 29.64 -7.98
N THR A 36 29.62 29.51 -8.50
CA THR A 36 28.22 29.36 -8.06
C THR A 36 27.45 29.12 -9.38
N THR A 37 26.35 28.35 -9.46
CA THR A 37 24.97 28.90 -9.43
C THR A 37 23.98 27.77 -9.72
N HIS A 38 23.76 26.85 -8.77
CA HIS A 38 22.57 25.97 -8.76
C HIS A 38 22.16 25.50 -7.33
N SER A 39 22.82 25.99 -6.27
CA SER A 39 22.59 25.51 -4.89
C SER A 39 21.71 26.42 -4.02
N GLN A 40 21.06 27.44 -4.58
CA GLN A 40 20.21 28.33 -3.79
C GLN A 40 18.81 27.77 -3.51
N ASP A 41 18.27 26.90 -4.37
CA ASP A 41 16.97 26.26 -4.10
C ASP A 41 17.06 25.10 -3.08
N SER A 42 18.24 24.49 -2.90
CA SER A 42 18.46 23.41 -1.93
C SER A 42 18.83 23.88 -0.52
N GLN A 43 19.36 25.10 -0.38
CA GLN A 43 19.70 25.68 0.93
C GLN A 43 18.49 26.27 1.65
N ASP A 44 17.48 26.80 0.94
CA ASP A 44 16.23 27.29 1.55
C ASP A 44 15.37 26.17 2.14
N LEU A 45 15.47 24.95 1.58
CA LEU A 45 14.86 23.74 2.16
C LEU A 45 15.57 23.34 3.46
N ALA A 46 16.92 23.27 3.46
CA ALA A 46 17.74 22.88 4.61
C ALA A 46 17.52 23.71 5.88
N GLU A 47 17.27 25.03 5.76
CA GLU A 47 17.04 25.93 6.91
C GLU A 47 15.59 25.92 7.43
N GLN A 48 14.61 25.42 6.67
CA GLN A 48 13.25 25.17 7.19
C GLN A 48 13.14 23.88 8.03
N PHE A 49 14.13 22.98 8.00
CA PHE A 49 14.13 21.68 8.69
C PHE A 49 14.69 21.72 10.13
N GLY A 50 14.66 22.87 10.77
CA GLY A 50 15.17 23.10 12.13
C GLY A 50 14.30 22.54 13.26
N ALA A 51 13.96 21.24 13.23
CA ALA A 51 13.35 20.55 14.37
C ALA A 51 13.92 19.13 14.52
N LYS A 52 15.16 19.04 15.03
CA LYS A 52 15.82 17.80 15.46
C LYS A 52 15.23 17.20 16.77
N ALA A 53 14.00 17.54 17.13
CA ALA A 53 13.41 17.20 18.43
C ALA A 53 12.22 16.24 18.25
N ASP A 54 12.54 14.97 17.96
CA ASP A 54 11.81 13.73 18.40
C ASP A 54 12.15 12.46 17.58
N GLN A 55 13.20 12.46 16.76
CA GLN A 55 13.69 11.23 16.09
C GLN A 55 14.14 10.11 17.06
N GLU A 56 14.23 10.39 18.37
CA GLU A 56 14.55 9.37 19.39
C GLU A 56 13.37 8.45 19.75
N HIS A 57 12.17 8.69 19.22
CA HIS A 57 11.00 7.83 19.40
C HIS A 57 10.59 7.13 18.10
N ALA A 58 11.14 5.92 17.90
CA ALA A 58 10.62 4.81 17.07
C ALA A 58 10.08 5.09 15.64
N PHE A 59 10.41 6.21 14.99
CA PHE A 59 9.97 6.50 13.62
C PHE A 59 10.79 5.73 12.56
N PRO A 60 10.15 5.17 11.52
CA PRO A 60 8.70 5.05 11.33
C PRO A 60 8.07 3.92 12.16
N GLU A 61 6.85 4.15 12.61
CA GLU A 61 5.97 3.18 13.26
C GLU A 61 4.96 2.60 12.26
N PHE A 62 4.28 1.51 12.64
CA PHE A 62 3.29 0.86 11.77
C PHE A 62 2.20 1.84 11.29
N GLN A 63 1.73 2.72 12.18
CA GLN A 63 0.68 3.69 11.88
C GLN A 63 1.12 4.82 10.93
N ASP A 64 2.42 5.07 10.81
CA ASP A 64 2.94 5.98 9.78
C ASP A 64 2.83 5.34 8.39
N LEU A 65 3.05 4.03 8.31
CA LEU A 65 3.14 3.32 7.03
C LEU A 65 1.83 2.65 6.60
N ALA A 66 0.85 2.54 7.50
CA ALA A 66 -0.46 1.98 7.25
C ALA A 66 -1.55 2.78 8.00
N VAL A 67 -2.19 3.69 7.27
CA VAL A 67 -3.28 4.55 7.75
C VAL A 67 -4.62 3.90 7.40
N ILE A 68 -5.55 3.88 8.35
CA ILE A 68 -6.87 3.25 8.20
C ILE A 68 -7.97 4.26 8.49
N VAL A 69 -8.71 4.69 7.48
CA VAL A 69 -9.74 5.73 7.64
C VAL A 69 -11.06 5.10 8.09
N PRO A 70 -11.70 5.57 9.18
CA PRO A 70 -12.99 5.06 9.64
C PRO A 70 -14.12 5.28 8.63
N LYS A 71 -15.11 4.37 8.60
CA LYS A 71 -16.24 4.40 7.64
C LYS A 71 -17.21 5.57 7.81
N ASP A 72 -17.30 6.09 9.01
CA ASP A 72 -18.10 7.26 9.37
C ASP A 72 -17.35 8.57 9.10
N SER A 73 -16.06 8.48 8.79
CA SER A 73 -15.27 9.60 8.30
C SER A 73 -15.68 9.95 6.87
N ASP A 74 -16.58 10.91 6.75
CA ASP A 74 -16.97 11.50 5.47
C ASP A 74 -15.92 12.48 4.91
N GLN A 75 -14.66 12.36 5.35
CA GLN A 75 -13.67 13.43 5.25
C GLN A 75 -12.86 13.42 3.95
N ILE A 76 -12.65 12.25 3.33
CA ILE A 76 -11.91 12.12 2.07
C ILE A 76 -12.66 11.21 1.10
N LYS A 77 -13.26 11.81 0.06
CA LYS A 77 -13.97 11.12 -1.01
C LYS A 77 -13.00 10.64 -2.09
N ALA A 78 -13.39 9.62 -2.82
CA ALA A 78 -12.64 9.18 -3.99
C ALA A 78 -12.52 10.31 -5.03
N LEU A 79 -13.57 11.09 -5.25
CA LEU A 79 -13.56 12.22 -6.18
C LEU A 79 -12.64 13.39 -5.78
N ASP A 80 -12.14 13.41 -4.54
CA ASP A 80 -11.14 14.39 -4.12
C ASP A 80 -9.73 14.03 -4.64
N VAL A 81 -9.52 12.77 -5.06
CA VAL A 81 -8.22 12.22 -5.48
C VAL A 81 -8.26 11.63 -6.89
N LEU A 82 -9.34 10.93 -7.24
CA LEU A 82 -9.56 10.27 -8.51
C LEU A 82 -10.46 11.12 -9.41
N PRO A 83 -10.09 11.34 -10.69
CA PRO A 83 -11.00 11.92 -11.67
C PRO A 83 -12.26 11.07 -11.85
N GLU A 84 -13.43 11.70 -11.99
CA GLU A 84 -14.70 11.01 -12.29
C GLU A 84 -14.58 10.05 -13.48
N SER A 85 -13.90 10.50 -14.56
CA SER A 85 -13.65 9.68 -15.76
C SER A 85 -12.89 8.37 -15.50
N TRP A 86 -12.18 8.26 -14.37
CA TRP A 86 -11.51 7.02 -13.99
C TRP A 86 -12.48 6.02 -13.38
N LEU A 87 -13.45 6.51 -12.59
CA LEU A 87 -14.53 5.69 -12.06
C LEU A 87 -15.43 5.18 -13.20
N ASP A 88 -15.74 6.04 -14.18
CA ASP A 88 -16.46 5.64 -15.40
C ASP A 88 -15.73 4.51 -16.17
N ALA A 89 -14.40 4.59 -16.28
CA ALA A 89 -13.61 3.58 -16.98
C ALA A 89 -13.58 2.23 -16.22
N VAL A 90 -13.56 2.29 -14.88
CA VAL A 90 -13.70 1.11 -14.02
C VAL A 90 -15.07 0.46 -14.22
N ASP A 91 -16.13 1.28 -14.20
CA ASP A 91 -17.50 0.86 -14.45
C ASP A 91 -17.65 0.15 -15.80
N GLU A 92 -17.15 0.77 -16.88
CA GLU A 92 -17.22 0.19 -18.21
C GLU A 92 -16.48 -1.16 -18.30
N ALA A 93 -15.35 -1.31 -17.60
CA ALA A 93 -14.59 -2.55 -17.60
C ALA A 93 -15.30 -3.68 -16.84
N LEU A 94 -15.92 -3.37 -15.69
CA LEU A 94 -16.67 -4.35 -14.90
C LEU A 94 -18.00 -4.73 -15.56
N LEU A 95 -18.67 -3.80 -16.23
CA LEU A 95 -19.85 -4.11 -17.04
C LEU A 95 -19.54 -5.12 -18.14
N LYS A 96 -18.31 -5.11 -18.66
CA LYS A 96 -17.89 -6.07 -19.67
C LYS A 96 -17.54 -7.42 -19.06
N SER A 97 -17.14 -7.50 -17.78
CA SER A 97 -16.62 -8.73 -17.16
C SER A 97 -17.71 -9.77 -16.92
N GLU A 98 -17.34 -10.93 -16.36
CA GLU A 98 -18.31 -12.01 -16.10
C GLU A 98 -19.43 -11.57 -15.13
N ILE A 99 -19.16 -10.55 -14.30
CA ILE A 99 -20.17 -9.92 -13.46
C ILE A 99 -21.25 -9.24 -14.30
N GLY A 100 -20.86 -8.53 -15.37
CA GLY A 100 -21.80 -7.94 -16.32
C GLY A 100 -22.58 -6.75 -15.77
N GLU A 101 -22.07 -6.07 -14.74
CA GLU A 101 -22.78 -5.04 -13.96
C GLU A 101 -21.88 -3.84 -13.67
N LEU A 102 -22.50 -2.67 -13.45
CA LEU A 102 -21.78 -1.45 -13.09
C LEU A 102 -21.64 -1.36 -11.57
N ILE A 103 -20.54 -0.80 -11.08
CA ILE A 103 -20.43 -0.34 -9.68
C ILE A 103 -21.56 0.65 -9.38
N SER A 104 -21.87 1.53 -10.33
CA SER A 104 -22.91 2.55 -10.19
C SER A 104 -24.33 2.01 -9.97
N ASP A 105 -24.57 0.73 -10.26
CA ASP A 105 -25.89 0.11 -10.10
C ASP A 105 -26.29 -0.04 -8.61
N GLU A 106 -25.30 -0.14 -7.71
CA GLU A 106 -25.51 -0.35 -6.27
C GLU A 106 -24.81 0.68 -5.37
N SER A 107 -23.76 1.33 -5.86
CA SER A 107 -23.00 2.32 -5.10
C SER A 107 -22.89 3.61 -5.88
N TRP A 108 -23.34 4.72 -5.28
CA TRP A 108 -23.22 6.01 -5.94
C TRP A 108 -21.79 6.51 -5.87
N ILE A 109 -21.39 7.34 -6.82
CA ILE A 109 -20.03 7.86 -6.93
C ILE A 109 -19.62 8.64 -5.67
N GLU A 110 -20.58 9.28 -5.00
CA GLU A 110 -20.40 10.03 -3.75
C GLU A 110 -20.20 9.14 -2.51
N ASP A 111 -20.55 7.85 -2.61
CA ASP A 111 -20.35 6.87 -1.53
C ASP A 111 -18.88 6.41 -1.45
N TRP A 112 -18.12 6.56 -2.55
CA TRP A 112 -16.72 6.16 -2.62
C TRP A 112 -15.83 7.03 -1.74
N GLN A 113 -15.14 6.37 -0.81
CA GLN A 113 -14.33 6.99 0.24
C GLN A 113 -12.97 6.33 0.32
N LEU A 114 -11.94 7.09 0.70
CA LEU A 114 -10.66 6.52 1.07
C LEU A 114 -10.82 5.75 2.39
N VAL A 115 -10.46 4.46 2.40
CA VAL A 115 -10.58 3.60 3.60
C VAL A 115 -9.24 3.14 4.13
N ALA A 116 -8.19 3.19 3.31
CA ALA A 116 -6.84 2.84 3.72
C ALA A 116 -5.81 3.50 2.82
N MET A 117 -4.65 3.82 3.40
CA MET A 117 -3.46 4.23 2.70
C MET A 117 -2.26 3.45 3.23
N ARG A 118 -1.42 2.92 2.34
CA ARG A 118 -0.10 2.39 2.66
C ARG A 118 0.97 3.31 2.09
N VAL A 119 1.96 3.63 2.90
CA VAL A 119 3.17 4.35 2.49
C VAL A 119 4.29 3.32 2.36
N SER A 120 4.85 3.16 1.17
CA SER A 120 6.03 2.34 0.94
C SER A 120 7.20 3.23 0.53
N PRO A 121 8.19 3.46 1.41
CA PRO A 121 9.38 4.25 1.06
C PRO A 121 10.29 3.54 0.05
N CYS A 122 10.05 2.24 -0.18
CA CYS A 122 10.77 1.41 -1.13
C CYS A 122 9.85 0.31 -1.69
N SER A 123 8.98 0.68 -2.63
CA SER A 123 8.15 -0.27 -3.39
C SER A 123 8.98 -0.90 -4.52
N PRO A 124 9.05 -2.24 -4.66
CA PRO A 124 9.92 -2.88 -5.64
C PRO A 124 9.61 -2.47 -7.09
N LEU A 125 10.64 -2.08 -7.83
CA LEU A 125 10.62 -1.93 -9.29
C LEU A 125 11.09 -3.20 -10.01
N GLY A 126 12.02 -3.92 -9.37
CA GLY A 126 12.52 -5.20 -9.86
C GLY A 126 11.39 -6.21 -10.02
N LYS A 127 11.50 -7.06 -11.04
CA LYS A 127 10.48 -8.08 -11.37
C LYS A 127 10.85 -9.47 -10.86
N ILE A 128 11.91 -9.60 -10.07
CA ILE A 128 12.44 -10.87 -9.56
C ILE A 128 12.39 -10.82 -8.03
N ALA A 129 12.05 -11.95 -7.42
CA ALA A 129 12.05 -12.16 -5.99
C ALA A 129 13.48 -12.45 -5.50
N ASP A 130 14.33 -11.43 -5.52
CA ASP A 130 15.67 -11.43 -4.94
C ASP A 130 15.79 -10.30 -3.92
N ALA A 131 16.29 -10.59 -2.71
CA ALA A 131 16.28 -9.62 -1.62
C ALA A 131 17.12 -8.37 -1.90
N GLU A 132 18.27 -8.51 -2.56
CA GLU A 132 19.11 -7.37 -2.90
C GLU A 132 18.44 -6.55 -4.02
N GLU A 133 17.90 -7.20 -5.05
CA GLU A 133 17.17 -6.51 -6.12
C GLU A 133 15.93 -5.78 -5.58
N ILE A 134 15.16 -6.40 -4.69
CA ILE A 134 13.96 -5.82 -4.09
C ILE A 134 14.25 -4.56 -3.28
N ASP A 135 15.34 -4.55 -2.51
CA ASP A 135 15.65 -3.44 -1.60
C ASP A 135 16.50 -2.35 -2.26
N ARG A 136 17.19 -2.66 -3.37
CA ARG A 136 17.97 -1.68 -4.14
C ARG A 136 17.23 -1.14 -5.35
N LEU A 137 16.50 -1.98 -6.09
CA LEU A 137 15.67 -1.57 -7.24
C LEU A 137 14.24 -1.34 -6.79
N CYS A 138 14.04 -0.27 -6.02
CA CYS A 138 12.74 0.13 -5.52
C CYS A 138 12.56 1.63 -5.59
N TRP A 139 11.32 2.09 -5.44
CA TRP A 139 10.97 3.50 -5.50
C TRP A 139 9.88 3.85 -4.48
N PRO A 140 9.88 5.07 -3.91
CA PRO A 140 8.84 5.49 -2.99
C PRO A 140 7.45 5.54 -3.66
N GLU A 141 6.45 5.03 -2.96
CA GLU A 141 5.09 4.85 -3.45
C GLU A 141 4.05 5.07 -2.34
N VAL A 142 2.90 5.61 -2.73
CA VAL A 142 1.68 5.65 -1.92
C VAL A 142 0.63 4.77 -2.58
N ARG A 143 0.05 3.84 -1.82
CA ARG A 143 -1.07 3.01 -2.24
C ARG A 143 -2.33 3.44 -1.52
N LEU A 144 -3.38 3.72 -2.28
CA LEU A 144 -4.70 4.08 -1.77
C LEU A 144 -5.69 2.96 -2.02
N VAL A 145 -6.61 2.76 -1.07
CA VAL A 145 -7.75 1.85 -1.19
C VAL A 145 -9.02 2.66 -1.02
N PHE A 146 -9.86 2.65 -2.04
CA PHE A 146 -11.18 3.26 -2.01
C PHE A 146 -12.27 2.19 -1.99
N GLN A 147 -13.35 2.47 -1.29
CA GLN A 147 -14.56 1.64 -1.26
C GLN A 147 -15.81 2.50 -1.17
N PRO A 148 -16.96 2.01 -1.65
CA PRO A 148 -18.22 2.69 -1.39
C PRO A 148 -18.75 2.37 0.00
N ILE A 149 -19.04 3.43 0.75
CA ILE A 149 -19.64 3.39 2.08
C ILE A 149 -21.02 4.06 2.02
N ALA A 150 -22.07 3.25 2.00
CA ALA A 150 -23.45 3.73 2.00
C ALA A 150 -23.91 4.13 3.40
N LYS A 151 -24.50 5.32 3.53
CA LYS A 151 -25.13 5.79 4.76
C LYS A 151 -26.54 5.20 4.88
N GLN A 152 -26.78 4.43 5.93
CA GLN A 152 -28.04 3.79 6.32
C GLN A 152 -28.59 2.74 5.34
N VAL A 153 -28.36 1.46 5.64
CA VAL A 153 -29.01 0.33 4.95
C VAL A 153 -30.02 -0.33 5.88
N ARG A 154 -31.25 -0.53 5.38
CA ARG A 154 -32.30 -1.26 6.09
C ARG A 154 -32.34 -2.69 5.59
N HIS A 155 -31.81 -3.63 6.38
CA HIS A 155 -31.88 -5.05 6.05
C HIS A 155 -32.57 -5.84 7.16
N LEU A 156 -33.60 -6.61 6.81
CA LEU A 156 -34.32 -7.53 7.72
C LEU A 156 -34.68 -6.94 9.10
N SER A 157 -35.20 -5.71 9.13
CA SER A 157 -35.61 -4.96 10.34
C SER A 157 -34.49 -4.36 11.19
N ILE A 158 -33.22 -4.54 10.80
CA ILE A 158 -32.06 -3.88 11.39
C ILE A 158 -31.71 -2.67 10.53
N ILE A 159 -31.44 -1.54 11.16
CA ILE A 159 -30.87 -0.35 10.51
C ILE A 159 -29.39 -0.38 10.85
N GLN A 160 -28.53 -0.50 9.84
CA GLN A 160 -27.10 -0.28 9.98
C GLN A 160 -26.80 1.14 9.52
N ASP A 161 -26.15 1.96 10.34
CA ASP A 161 -25.93 3.38 10.04
C ASP A 161 -24.95 3.61 8.88
N HIS A 162 -23.97 2.71 8.71
CA HIS A 162 -23.01 2.73 7.61
C HIS A 162 -22.68 1.30 7.18
N TYR A 163 -22.69 1.06 5.87
CA TYR A 163 -22.39 -0.22 5.24
C TYR A 163 -21.29 -0.03 4.19
N ALA A 164 -20.22 -0.81 4.29
CA ALA A 164 -19.18 -0.88 3.26
C ALA A 164 -19.54 -1.96 2.25
N ASP A 165 -19.55 -1.62 0.97
CA ASP A 165 -19.64 -2.61 -0.11
C ASP A 165 -18.32 -3.39 -0.21
N ASP A 166 -18.37 -4.62 -0.70
CA ASP A 166 -17.18 -5.44 -0.91
C ASP A 166 -16.37 -5.01 -2.14
N ARG A 167 -16.83 -3.99 -2.89
CA ARG A 167 -16.11 -3.42 -4.05
C ARG A 167 -14.97 -2.53 -3.60
N ALA A 168 -13.85 -2.54 -4.33
CA ALA A 168 -12.75 -1.62 -4.07
C ALA A 168 -11.96 -1.22 -5.30
N ILE A 169 -11.26 -0.09 -5.16
CA ILE A 169 -10.25 0.39 -6.08
C ILE A 169 -8.94 0.52 -5.32
N HIS A 170 -7.90 -0.15 -5.81
CA HIS A 170 -6.53 0.02 -5.37
C HIS A 170 -5.78 0.89 -6.37
N ALA A 171 -5.26 2.03 -5.93
CA ALA A 171 -4.50 2.96 -6.77
C ALA A 171 -3.08 3.12 -6.24
N LEU A 172 -2.08 2.89 -7.08
CA LEU A 172 -0.67 2.94 -6.71
C LEU A 172 0.03 4.12 -7.39
N TYR A 173 0.57 5.03 -6.58
CA TYR A 173 1.18 6.28 -7.02
C TYR A 173 2.68 6.28 -6.71
N ARG A 174 3.51 6.45 -7.73
CA ARG A 174 4.97 6.61 -7.55
C ARG A 174 5.29 8.09 -7.35
N LEU A 175 6.12 8.40 -6.36
CA LEU A 175 6.59 9.77 -6.16
C LEU A 175 7.46 10.20 -7.34
N SER A 176 7.37 11.46 -7.78
CA SER A 176 8.29 12.02 -8.80
C SER A 176 8.53 11.07 -10.00
N PRO A 177 7.47 10.57 -10.66
CA PRO A 177 7.56 9.47 -11.64
C PRO A 177 8.38 9.83 -12.90
N ASP A 178 8.56 11.13 -13.16
CA ASP A 178 9.14 11.63 -14.41
C ASP A 178 10.65 11.81 -14.40
N THR A 179 11.32 11.45 -13.29
CA THR A 179 12.79 11.58 -13.20
C THR A 179 13.47 10.75 -14.28
N GLU A 180 14.50 11.32 -14.93
CA GLU A 180 15.19 10.67 -16.05
C GLU A 180 15.82 9.35 -15.63
N VAL A 181 16.44 9.32 -14.44
CA VAL A 181 17.09 8.12 -13.90
C VAL A 181 16.07 7.00 -13.61
N LEU A 182 14.89 7.31 -13.05
CA LEU A 182 13.85 6.31 -12.82
C LEU A 182 13.35 5.72 -14.15
N ARG A 183 13.08 6.56 -15.15
CA ARG A 183 12.63 6.11 -16.48
C ARG A 183 13.68 5.23 -17.15
N LYS A 184 14.96 5.58 -16.99
CA LYS A 184 16.08 4.77 -17.49
C LYS A 184 16.12 3.40 -16.83
N ILE A 185 16.08 3.34 -15.50
CA ILE A 185 16.05 2.07 -14.74
C ILE A 185 14.84 1.24 -15.13
N GLN A 186 13.64 1.83 -15.20
CA GLN A 186 12.43 1.13 -15.64
C GLN A 186 12.57 0.56 -17.05
N THR A 187 13.23 1.27 -17.96
CA THR A 187 13.51 0.79 -19.33
C THR A 187 14.47 -0.39 -19.30
N GLU A 188 15.58 -0.30 -18.56
CA GLU A 188 16.55 -1.41 -18.41
C GLU A 188 15.88 -2.66 -17.81
N LEU A 189 15.04 -2.49 -16.78
CA LEU A 189 14.26 -3.59 -16.19
C LEU A 189 13.18 -4.14 -17.14
N ALA A 190 12.62 -3.31 -18.02
CA ALA A 190 11.70 -3.76 -19.07
C ALA A 190 12.40 -4.60 -20.14
N GLU A 191 13.68 -4.31 -20.42
CA GLU A 191 14.55 -5.08 -21.32
C GLU A 191 15.12 -6.35 -20.67
N GLY A 192 14.82 -6.60 -19.40
CA GLY A 192 15.25 -7.79 -18.66
C GLY A 192 16.64 -7.66 -18.04
N GLN A 193 17.20 -6.45 -17.95
CA GLN A 193 18.41 -6.22 -17.16
C GLN A 193 18.13 -6.50 -15.68
N ARG A 194 19.16 -7.00 -14.99
CA ARG A 194 19.13 -7.20 -13.54
C ARG A 194 19.99 -6.15 -12.84
N LEU A 195 19.89 -6.05 -11.51
CA LEU A 195 20.72 -5.16 -10.69
C LEU A 195 22.21 -5.25 -11.05
N SER A 196 22.73 -6.47 -11.24
CA SER A 196 24.14 -6.73 -11.59
C SER A 196 24.58 -6.20 -12.95
N ASN A 197 23.63 -5.82 -13.81
CA ASN A 197 23.86 -5.36 -15.17
C ASN A 197 23.67 -3.84 -15.32
N ILE A 198 23.18 -3.17 -14.29
CA ILE A 198 23.01 -1.72 -14.27
C ILE A 198 24.37 -1.07 -14.03
N GLU A 199 24.71 -0.08 -14.85
CA GLU A 199 25.98 0.64 -14.72
C GLU A 199 26.10 1.29 -13.32
N PRO A 200 27.24 1.12 -12.62
CA PRO A 200 27.37 1.56 -11.22
C PRO A 200 27.06 3.04 -11.00
N GLU A 201 27.42 3.91 -11.94
CA GLU A 201 27.15 5.35 -11.85
C GLU A 201 25.65 5.66 -11.95
N VAL A 202 24.93 4.94 -12.81
CA VAL A 202 23.49 5.08 -12.99
C VAL A 202 22.75 4.57 -11.76
N LEU A 203 23.20 3.43 -11.23
CA LEU A 203 22.66 2.86 -10.01
C LEU A 203 22.89 3.77 -8.81
N ALA A 204 24.08 4.36 -8.65
CA ALA A 204 24.35 5.30 -7.56
C ALA A 204 23.45 6.54 -7.64
N GLU A 205 23.30 7.15 -8.82
CA GLU A 205 22.39 8.29 -9.04
C GLU A 205 20.93 7.92 -8.73
N PHE A 206 20.50 6.73 -9.15
CA PHE A 206 19.17 6.20 -8.86
C PHE A 206 18.95 6.03 -7.36
N GLU A 207 19.89 5.41 -6.66
CA GLU A 207 19.82 5.14 -5.23
C GLU A 207 19.81 6.44 -4.41
N ASP A 208 20.62 7.42 -4.78
CA ASP A 208 20.65 8.75 -4.15
C ASP A 208 19.30 9.47 -4.30
N LEU A 209 18.74 9.46 -5.51
CA LEU A 209 17.46 10.14 -5.76
C LEU A 209 16.29 9.40 -5.10
N ARG A 210 16.29 8.06 -5.12
CA ARG A 210 15.33 7.22 -4.39
C ARG A 210 15.36 7.56 -2.91
N ASP A 211 16.55 7.58 -2.30
CA ASP A 211 16.73 7.84 -0.87
C ASP A 211 16.27 9.25 -0.48
N GLN A 212 16.52 10.26 -1.31
CA GLN A 212 16.00 11.62 -1.10
C GLN A 212 14.47 11.68 -1.14
N ASN A 213 13.85 11.06 -2.15
CA ASN A 213 12.38 11.02 -2.25
C ASN A 213 11.76 10.20 -1.11
N ALA A 214 12.41 9.12 -0.67
CA ALA A 214 11.96 8.32 0.46
C ALA A 214 12.01 9.11 1.77
N LYS A 215 13.12 9.83 2.03
CA LYS A 215 13.25 10.72 3.21
C LYS A 215 12.15 11.78 3.20
N PHE A 216 11.92 12.42 2.04
CA PHE A 216 10.87 13.43 1.90
C PHE A 216 9.46 12.87 2.19
N LEU A 217 9.12 11.69 1.65
CA LEU A 217 7.84 11.02 1.91
C LEU A 217 7.67 10.72 3.40
N LEU A 218 8.70 10.13 4.02
CA LEU A 218 8.70 9.78 5.43
C LEU A 218 8.54 11.03 6.32
N GLU A 219 9.18 12.15 5.98
CA GLU A 219 9.00 13.42 6.69
C GLU A 219 7.56 13.96 6.58
N GLN A 220 6.93 13.88 5.41
CA GLN A 220 5.53 14.31 5.25
C GLN A 220 4.60 13.47 6.13
N VAL A 221 4.80 12.15 6.14
CA VAL A 221 4.01 11.22 6.94
C VAL A 221 4.25 11.44 8.44
N TYR A 222 5.50 11.60 8.86
CA TYR A 222 5.84 11.90 10.24
C TYR A 222 5.17 13.18 10.74
N SER A 223 5.10 14.21 9.87
CA SER A 223 4.46 15.48 10.20
C SER A 223 2.95 15.38 10.45
N LEU A 224 2.29 14.30 9.99
CA LEU A 224 0.89 14.02 10.31
C LEU A 224 0.68 13.86 11.82
N ARG A 225 1.71 13.37 12.55
CA ARG A 225 1.69 13.21 14.01
C ARG A 225 2.15 14.45 14.79
N GLN A 226 3.08 15.24 14.26
CA GLN A 226 3.86 16.19 15.06
C GLN A 226 3.13 17.48 15.51
N ASN A 227 2.08 17.93 14.83
CA ASN A 227 1.56 19.29 15.07
C ASN A 227 0.49 19.43 16.17
N GLN A 228 0.03 18.35 16.80
CA GLN A 228 -0.87 18.47 17.98
C GLN A 228 -0.13 18.78 19.29
N THR A 229 1.20 18.60 19.33
CA THR A 229 2.02 18.78 20.52
C THR A 229 2.35 20.25 20.81
N LEU A 230 2.28 21.14 19.81
CA LEU A 230 2.80 22.52 19.93
C LEU A 230 1.72 23.60 20.08
N GLU A 231 0.57 23.50 19.41
CA GLU A 231 -0.43 24.59 19.42
C GLU A 231 -1.30 24.63 20.69
N ASN A 232 -1.47 23.51 21.40
CA ASN A 232 -2.19 23.46 22.67
C ASN A 232 -1.32 23.73 23.91
N SER A 233 -0.01 23.93 23.74
CA SER A 233 0.93 24.21 24.85
C SER A 233 0.88 25.65 25.39
N GLY A 234 0.13 26.55 24.73
CA GLY A 234 0.01 27.97 25.11
C GLY A 234 -1.06 28.29 26.17
N SER A 235 -1.98 27.37 26.47
CA SER A 235 -3.07 27.59 27.43
C SER A 235 -3.35 26.36 28.28
N LYS A 236 -2.42 25.98 29.18
CA LYS A 236 -2.67 24.93 30.18
C LYS A 236 -3.87 25.32 31.07
N PRO A 237 -5.02 24.63 31.01
CA PRO A 237 -6.01 24.71 32.06
C PRO A 237 -5.42 24.00 33.27
N SER A 238 -5.37 24.67 34.43
CA SER A 238 -4.92 24.07 35.67
C SER A 238 -5.88 22.97 36.10
N GLY A 239 -5.62 21.73 35.65
CA GLY A 239 -6.37 20.52 36.00
C GLY A 239 -6.42 19.44 34.90
N SER A 240 -5.50 19.45 33.92
CA SER A 240 -5.61 18.70 32.68
C SER A 240 -5.51 17.17 32.83
N ASP A 241 -6.57 16.48 32.40
CA ASP A 241 -6.46 15.26 31.60
C ASP A 241 -5.70 15.66 30.31
N ASP A 242 -4.37 15.62 30.37
CA ASP A 242 -3.52 15.75 29.17
C ASP A 242 -3.80 14.50 28.31
N PRO A 243 -4.26 14.63 27.06
CA PRO A 243 -4.16 13.53 26.12
C PRO A 243 -2.67 13.28 25.93
N ASN A 244 -2.22 12.10 26.35
CA ASN A 244 -0.84 11.73 26.25
C ASN A 244 -0.53 11.28 24.82
N TYR A 245 -0.41 12.24 23.90
CA TYR A 245 -0.09 12.03 22.48
C TYR A 245 1.30 11.39 22.23
N SER A 246 2.05 11.08 23.29
CA SER A 246 3.31 10.32 23.23
C SER A 246 3.10 8.80 23.39
N LEU A 247 1.85 8.32 23.44
CA LEU A 247 1.54 6.90 23.43
C LEU A 247 1.65 6.35 21.99
N PRO A 248 2.59 5.43 21.71
CA PRO A 248 2.83 4.84 20.38
C PRO A 248 1.62 4.11 19.75
N ASP A 249 0.52 3.95 20.49
CA ASP A 249 -0.66 3.17 20.12
C ASP A 249 -1.90 4.03 19.78
N GLU A 250 -1.80 5.37 19.80
CA GLU A 250 -2.94 6.25 19.46
C GLU A 250 -2.99 6.53 17.95
N ARG A 251 -3.98 5.92 17.29
CA ARG A 251 -4.29 6.13 15.87
C ARG A 251 -5.14 7.39 15.70
N LEU A 252 -4.52 8.50 15.28
CA LEU A 252 -5.17 9.82 15.17
C LEU A 252 -6.40 9.82 14.24
N GLU A 253 -6.40 8.93 13.26
CA GLU A 253 -7.48 8.80 12.30
C GLU A 253 -8.77 8.20 12.91
N TYR A 254 -8.73 7.67 14.13
CA TYR A 254 -9.88 7.04 14.81
C TYR A 254 -10.61 7.95 15.80
N PHE A 255 -10.13 9.18 16.03
CA PHE A 255 -10.84 10.09 16.91
C PHE A 255 -12.14 10.58 16.25
N GLU A 256 -13.24 10.66 17.00
CA GLU A 256 -14.52 11.21 16.50
C GLU A 256 -14.60 12.74 16.68
N ASP A 257 -13.47 13.42 16.85
CA ASP A 257 -13.39 14.85 17.18
C ASP A 257 -12.60 15.68 16.14
N GLU A 258 -12.35 16.95 16.46
CA GLU A 258 -11.62 17.90 15.60
C GLU A 258 -10.22 17.40 15.19
N SER A 259 -9.62 16.50 15.98
CA SER A 259 -8.31 15.89 15.72
C SER A 259 -8.30 15.05 14.46
N ALA A 260 -9.34 14.25 14.23
CA ALA A 260 -9.42 13.43 13.01
C ALA A 260 -9.66 14.29 11.77
N ALA A 261 -10.47 15.34 11.88
CA ALA A 261 -10.66 16.30 10.80
C ALA A 261 -9.34 17.01 10.44
N GLU A 262 -8.57 17.42 11.45
CA GLU A 262 -7.24 18.02 11.26
C GLU A 262 -6.25 17.02 10.64
N PHE A 263 -6.24 15.76 11.12
CA PHE A 263 -5.43 14.69 10.54
C PHE A 263 -5.77 14.48 9.07
N SER A 264 -7.05 14.34 8.71
CA SER A 264 -7.47 14.13 7.33
C SER A 264 -7.16 15.33 6.43
N GLN A 265 -7.33 16.55 6.95
CA GLN A 265 -6.91 17.75 6.22
C GLN A 265 -5.40 17.73 5.93
N LYS A 266 -4.57 17.42 6.93
CA LYS A 266 -3.11 17.30 6.75
C LYS A 266 -2.73 16.16 5.81
N LEU A 267 -3.38 15.01 5.94
CA LEU A 267 -3.20 13.87 5.05
C LEU A 267 -3.48 14.29 3.60
N PHE A 268 -4.59 14.99 3.38
CA PHE A 268 -4.96 15.50 2.07
C PHE A 268 -3.94 16.50 1.53
N GLU A 269 -3.59 17.53 2.30
CA GLU A 269 -2.72 18.62 1.87
C GLU A 269 -1.24 18.20 1.70
N ARG A 270 -0.73 17.32 2.57
CA ARG A 270 0.70 16.97 2.64
C ARG A 270 1.06 15.70 1.89
N VAL A 271 0.11 14.78 1.73
CA VAL A 271 0.38 13.46 1.13
C VAL A 271 -0.45 13.25 -0.14
N LEU A 272 -1.77 13.41 -0.07
CA LEU A 272 -2.62 13.07 -1.21
C LEU A 272 -2.45 14.06 -2.38
N ILE A 273 -2.57 15.37 -2.16
CA ILE A 273 -2.38 16.36 -3.23
C ILE A 273 -0.97 16.29 -3.85
N PRO A 274 0.13 16.22 -3.08
CA PRO A 274 1.47 16.24 -3.66
C PRO A 274 1.84 14.94 -4.37
N PHE A 275 1.39 13.78 -3.88
CA PHE A 275 1.87 12.47 -4.35
C PHE A 275 0.88 11.71 -5.20
N CYS A 276 -0.43 11.93 -5.03
CA CYS A 276 -1.47 11.15 -5.70
C CYS A 276 -2.00 11.86 -6.97
N GLN A 277 -1.10 12.51 -7.70
CA GLN A 277 -1.42 13.20 -8.95
C GLN A 277 -1.67 12.20 -10.07
N THR A 278 -2.52 12.56 -11.04
CA THR A 278 -2.92 11.63 -12.12
C THR A 278 -1.73 11.04 -12.89
N GLN A 279 -0.68 11.82 -13.13
CA GLN A 279 0.55 11.36 -13.81
C GLN A 279 1.45 10.47 -12.94
N ALA A 280 1.24 10.46 -11.62
CA ALA A 280 1.95 9.59 -10.69
C ALA A 280 1.31 8.21 -10.56
N LEU A 281 0.06 8.04 -11.02
CA LEU A 281 -0.58 6.75 -11.06
C LEU A 281 0.15 5.85 -12.06
N HIS A 282 0.67 4.72 -11.60
CA HIS A 282 1.29 3.73 -12.48
C HIS A 282 0.48 2.44 -12.59
N GLU A 283 -0.33 2.13 -11.58
CA GLU A 283 -1.19 0.95 -11.57
C GLU A 283 -2.47 1.25 -10.80
N LEU A 284 -3.60 0.81 -11.35
CA LEU A 284 -4.89 0.81 -10.67
C LEU A 284 -5.58 -0.53 -10.91
N THR A 285 -6.07 -1.14 -9.85
CA THR A 285 -6.83 -2.41 -9.93
C THR A 285 -8.15 -2.22 -9.21
N ALA A 286 -9.25 -2.61 -9.86
CA ALA A 286 -10.58 -2.58 -9.27
C ALA A 286 -11.13 -4.00 -9.10
N PHE A 287 -11.94 -4.16 -8.07
CA PHE A 287 -12.55 -5.42 -7.66
C PHE A 287 -14.06 -5.23 -7.46
N SER A 288 -14.85 -6.20 -7.92
CA SER A 288 -16.30 -6.24 -7.69
C SER A 288 -16.83 -7.65 -7.46
N LEU A 289 -18.04 -7.70 -6.91
CA LEU A 289 -18.90 -8.87 -6.74
C LEU A 289 -20.23 -8.65 -7.50
N PRO A 290 -20.96 -9.72 -7.89
CA PRO A 290 -22.29 -9.60 -8.47
C PRO A 290 -23.31 -8.87 -7.58
N LEU A 291 -24.27 -8.19 -8.20
CA LEU A 291 -25.39 -7.49 -7.57
C LEU A 291 -26.27 -8.44 -6.75
N GLY A 292 -26.92 -7.90 -5.72
CA GLY A 292 -27.96 -8.60 -4.98
C GLY A 292 -27.53 -9.35 -3.72
N ARG A 293 -26.32 -9.07 -3.21
CA ARG A 293 -25.87 -9.26 -1.81
C ARG A 293 -26.59 -10.37 -1.03
N SER A 294 -26.26 -11.63 -1.32
CA SER A 294 -26.31 -12.67 -0.30
C SER A 294 -24.86 -13.01 0.06
N PRO A 295 -24.48 -13.09 1.35
CA PRO A 295 -23.18 -13.66 1.74
C PRO A 295 -22.94 -15.07 1.17
N ALA A 296 -24.02 -15.76 0.77
CA ALA A 296 -23.97 -17.05 0.08
C ALA A 296 -23.70 -16.96 -1.44
N SER A 297 -23.70 -15.78 -2.05
CA SER A 297 -23.40 -15.53 -3.47
C SER A 297 -22.03 -14.88 -3.69
N ALA A 298 -21.13 -14.90 -2.69
CA ALA A 298 -19.70 -14.59 -2.81
C ALA A 298 -18.95 -15.65 -3.67
N GLU A 299 -19.63 -16.19 -4.68
CA GLU A 299 -19.17 -17.28 -5.53
C GLU A 299 -18.47 -16.79 -6.78
N LEU A 300 -18.42 -15.49 -7.06
CA LEU A 300 -17.73 -14.90 -8.21
C LEU A 300 -17.10 -13.55 -7.86
N TRP A 301 -15.83 -13.39 -8.20
CA TRP A 301 -15.00 -12.21 -7.99
C TRP A 301 -14.46 -11.75 -9.34
N SER A 302 -14.57 -10.47 -9.68
CA SER A 302 -13.97 -9.92 -10.90
C SER A 302 -12.93 -8.87 -10.55
N PHE A 303 -11.75 -9.00 -11.15
CA PHE A 303 -10.65 -8.06 -11.03
C PHE A 303 -10.31 -7.49 -12.40
N VAL A 304 -10.14 -6.17 -12.47
CA VAL A 304 -9.73 -5.46 -13.69
C VAL A 304 -8.54 -4.55 -13.40
N GLY A 305 -7.56 -4.52 -14.30
CA GLY A 305 -6.35 -3.72 -14.18
C GLY A 305 -6.31 -2.53 -15.14
N PHE A 306 -5.64 -1.46 -14.72
CA PHE A 306 -5.45 -0.23 -15.48
C PHE A 306 -4.07 0.36 -15.25
N HIS A 307 -3.67 1.20 -16.20
CA HIS A 307 -2.56 2.15 -16.07
C HIS A 307 -3.01 3.50 -16.62
N GLN A 308 -2.30 4.57 -16.30
CA GLN A 308 -2.59 5.89 -16.83
C GLN A 308 -1.77 6.18 -18.10
N VAL A 309 -2.41 6.82 -19.07
CA VAL A 309 -1.79 7.40 -20.28
C VAL A 309 -2.41 8.76 -20.52
N ASP A 310 -1.60 9.82 -20.49
CA ASP A 310 -2.03 11.21 -20.75
C ASP A 310 -3.27 11.65 -19.93
N GLY A 311 -3.31 11.26 -18.65
CA GLY A 311 -4.38 11.57 -17.70
C GLY A 311 -5.61 10.69 -17.78
N ARG A 312 -5.64 9.70 -18.69
CA ARG A 312 -6.76 8.76 -18.87
C ARG A 312 -6.36 7.37 -18.41
N LEU A 313 -7.31 6.61 -17.87
CA LEU A 313 -7.10 5.19 -17.60
C LEU A 313 -7.22 4.36 -18.88
N GLU A 314 -6.25 3.48 -19.08
CA GLU A 314 -6.28 2.47 -20.11
C GLU A 314 -6.24 1.08 -19.46
N GLN A 315 -7.21 0.24 -19.82
CA GLN A 315 -7.32 -1.12 -19.27
C GLN A 315 -6.11 -1.96 -19.68
N SER A 316 -5.43 -2.53 -18.69
CA SER A 316 -4.29 -3.43 -18.83
C SER A 316 -4.69 -4.86 -18.50
N ASN A 317 -3.98 -5.83 -19.10
CA ASN A 317 -4.16 -7.23 -18.74
C ASN A 317 -3.50 -7.50 -17.39
N LEU A 318 -4.21 -8.18 -16.50
CA LEU A 318 -3.62 -8.78 -15.31
C LEU A 318 -2.68 -9.90 -15.73
N LYS A 319 -1.53 -10.01 -15.07
CA LYS A 319 -0.44 -10.91 -15.47
C LYS A 319 0.19 -11.57 -14.26
N ILE A 320 0.69 -12.76 -14.49
CA ILE A 320 1.50 -13.52 -13.53
C ILE A 320 2.88 -13.69 -14.15
N LEU A 321 3.89 -13.12 -13.50
CA LEU A 321 5.29 -13.20 -13.92
C LEU A 321 6.05 -14.20 -13.06
N SER A 322 7.06 -14.84 -13.64
CA SER A 322 7.96 -15.73 -12.93
C SER A 322 8.74 -14.98 -11.86
N ALA A 323 8.65 -15.45 -10.60
CA ALA A 323 9.41 -14.91 -9.49
C ALA A 323 10.94 -14.96 -9.69
N HIS A 324 11.45 -15.82 -10.57
CA HIS A 324 12.90 -16.01 -10.77
C HIS A 324 13.44 -15.36 -12.03
N SER A 325 12.60 -15.20 -13.06
CA SER A 325 13.04 -14.78 -14.40
C SER A 325 12.31 -13.56 -14.93
N ALA A 326 11.27 -13.09 -14.24
CA ALA A 326 10.36 -12.04 -14.70
C ALA A 326 9.62 -12.36 -16.02
N SER A 327 9.75 -13.59 -16.55
CA SER A 327 9.05 -14.02 -17.76
C SER A 327 7.56 -14.13 -17.51
N LEU A 328 6.75 -13.82 -18.52
CA LEU A 328 5.30 -13.96 -18.45
C LEU A 328 4.94 -15.44 -18.33
N LEU A 329 4.31 -15.83 -17.21
CA LEU A 329 3.78 -17.17 -17.01
C LEU A 329 2.33 -17.27 -17.49
N TYR A 330 1.53 -16.25 -17.17
CA TYR A 330 0.12 -16.21 -17.54
C TYR A 330 -0.36 -14.77 -17.70
N GLU A 331 -1.30 -14.57 -18.60
CA GLU A 331 -1.96 -13.29 -18.84
C GLU A 331 -3.47 -13.56 -18.87
N PHE A 332 -4.21 -12.87 -18.01
CA PHE A 332 -5.66 -12.95 -17.98
C PHE A 332 -6.23 -12.21 -19.19
N LYS A 333 -6.99 -12.93 -20.02
CA LYS A 333 -7.50 -12.46 -21.31
C LYS A 333 -9.03 -12.41 -21.38
N GLY A 334 -9.73 -12.78 -20.31
CA GLY A 334 -11.19 -12.95 -20.27
C GLY A 334 -11.78 -13.68 -21.50
N GLU A 335 -13.07 -13.44 -21.78
CA GLU A 335 -13.67 -13.78 -23.08
C GLU A 335 -13.66 -12.57 -24.03
N GLY A 336 -13.05 -12.70 -25.22
CA GLY A 336 -13.08 -11.63 -26.24
C GLY A 336 -12.10 -10.48 -25.97
N ASP A 337 -12.59 -9.24 -25.89
CA ASP A 337 -11.80 -8.03 -25.59
C ASP A 337 -11.63 -7.80 -24.08
N LEU A 338 -12.12 -8.72 -23.25
CA LEU A 338 -12.07 -8.63 -21.81
C LEU A 338 -10.65 -8.74 -21.26
N LYS A 339 -10.34 -7.96 -20.24
CA LYS A 339 -9.02 -7.97 -19.57
C LYS A 339 -9.20 -8.11 -18.06
N SER A 340 -10.00 -9.11 -17.67
CA SER A 340 -10.37 -9.41 -16.29
C SER A 340 -9.85 -10.78 -15.82
N GLU A 341 -9.59 -10.90 -14.52
CA GLU A 341 -9.51 -12.17 -13.78
C GLU A 341 -10.87 -12.39 -13.12
N ASP A 342 -11.57 -13.47 -13.46
CA ASP A 342 -12.91 -13.79 -12.99
C ASP A 342 -12.88 -15.12 -12.23
N VAL A 343 -13.07 -15.10 -10.91
CA VAL A 343 -12.75 -16.22 -10.02
C VAL A 343 -13.94 -16.62 -9.18
N SER A 344 -14.25 -17.92 -9.17
CA SER A 344 -15.18 -18.50 -8.21
C SER A 344 -14.52 -18.99 -6.93
N THR A 345 -15.20 -18.87 -5.79
CA THR A 345 -14.74 -19.47 -4.52
C THR A 345 -14.77 -21.00 -4.55
N THR A 346 -15.65 -21.61 -5.37
CA THR A 346 -15.77 -23.07 -5.47
C THR A 346 -14.87 -23.64 -6.57
N ASP A 347 -14.91 -23.05 -7.76
CA ASP A 347 -14.30 -23.63 -8.96
C ASP A 347 -13.00 -22.93 -9.39
N GLY A 348 -12.64 -21.81 -8.74
CA GLY A 348 -11.55 -20.95 -9.22
C GLY A 348 -11.93 -20.18 -10.48
N ASP A 349 -10.92 -19.61 -11.13
CA ASP A 349 -11.09 -19.05 -12.47
C ASP A 349 -11.12 -20.22 -13.47
N ILE A 350 -12.31 -20.51 -14.00
CA ILE A 350 -12.54 -21.67 -14.87
C ILE A 350 -11.68 -21.57 -16.14
N GLN A 351 -11.47 -20.36 -16.66
CA GLN A 351 -10.68 -20.16 -17.87
C GLN A 351 -9.20 -20.36 -17.57
N PHE A 352 -8.70 -19.78 -16.48
CA PHE A 352 -7.35 -20.05 -15.98
C PHE A 352 -7.11 -21.54 -15.75
N MET A 353 -8.07 -22.27 -15.16
CA MET A 353 -7.94 -23.72 -14.92
C MET A 353 -7.83 -24.51 -16.24
N LYS A 354 -8.65 -24.16 -17.24
CA LYS A 354 -8.58 -24.79 -18.56
C LYS A 354 -7.25 -24.48 -19.27
N ASP A 355 -6.80 -23.23 -19.19
CA ASP A 355 -5.55 -22.82 -19.82
C ASP A 355 -4.36 -23.45 -19.13
N PHE A 356 -4.36 -23.50 -17.79
CA PHE A 356 -3.34 -24.10 -16.95
C PHE A 356 -3.02 -25.54 -17.37
N GLU A 357 -4.04 -26.37 -17.61
CA GLU A 357 -3.86 -27.76 -18.08
C GLU A 357 -3.15 -27.87 -19.43
N ASN A 358 -3.20 -26.82 -20.25
CA ASN A 358 -2.61 -26.75 -21.58
C ASN A 358 -1.25 -26.03 -21.62
N LEU A 359 -0.79 -25.43 -20.51
CA LEU A 359 0.52 -24.77 -20.42
C LEU A 359 1.67 -25.79 -20.43
N GLU A 360 2.88 -25.32 -20.76
CA GLU A 360 4.09 -26.15 -20.62
C GLU A 360 4.31 -26.57 -19.16
N TYR A 361 4.85 -27.77 -18.94
CA TYR A 361 5.03 -28.35 -17.60
C TYR A 361 5.87 -27.45 -16.69
N GLU A 362 6.90 -26.81 -17.24
CA GLU A 362 7.77 -25.86 -16.53
C GLU A 362 7.03 -24.59 -16.09
N VAL A 363 6.05 -24.12 -16.87
CA VAL A 363 5.20 -22.97 -16.53
C VAL A 363 4.20 -23.37 -15.46
N GLN A 364 3.55 -24.54 -15.60
CA GLN A 364 2.60 -25.06 -14.62
C GLN A 364 3.25 -25.18 -13.23
N ASN A 365 4.46 -25.73 -13.14
CA ASN A 365 5.15 -25.87 -11.86
C ASN A 365 5.43 -24.52 -11.20
N GLN A 366 5.83 -23.50 -11.97
CA GLN A 366 6.07 -22.17 -11.42
C GLN A 366 4.77 -21.51 -10.93
N LEU A 367 3.66 -21.66 -11.68
CA LEU A 367 2.35 -21.15 -11.25
C LEU A 367 1.88 -21.83 -9.96
N LEU A 368 2.07 -23.14 -9.79
CA LEU A 368 1.73 -23.85 -8.55
C LEU A 368 2.50 -23.36 -7.31
N GLU A 369 3.62 -22.69 -7.51
CA GLU A 369 4.42 -22.12 -6.42
C GLU A 369 3.97 -20.73 -6.00
N GLN A 370 3.21 -20.04 -6.84
CA GLN A 370 2.90 -18.62 -6.72
C GLN A 370 1.39 -18.31 -6.69
N VAL A 371 0.54 -19.25 -7.13
CA VAL A 371 -0.91 -19.07 -7.31
C VAL A 371 -1.68 -20.13 -6.51
N ILE A 372 -2.73 -19.72 -5.80
CA ILE A 372 -3.62 -20.63 -5.07
C ILE A 372 -4.65 -21.20 -6.03
N ILE A 373 -4.31 -22.35 -6.62
CA ILE A 373 -5.16 -23.10 -7.55
C ILE A 373 -6.21 -23.93 -6.79
N ASP A 374 -5.77 -24.76 -5.85
CA ASP A 374 -6.63 -25.56 -4.97
C ASP A 374 -6.61 -24.99 -3.54
N PRO A 375 -7.73 -24.45 -3.02
CA PRO A 375 -7.86 -23.96 -1.65
C PRO A 375 -7.48 -24.99 -0.56
N ARG A 376 -7.38 -26.28 -0.89
CA ARG A 376 -7.01 -27.36 0.05
C ARG A 376 -5.51 -27.62 0.15
N THR A 377 -4.70 -27.09 -0.78
CA THR A 377 -3.23 -27.22 -0.81
C THR A 377 -2.48 -25.97 -0.32
N GLU A 378 -3.24 -25.12 0.35
CA GLU A 378 -3.02 -23.67 0.49
C GLU A 378 -1.79 -23.24 1.29
N THR A 379 -1.46 -23.93 2.39
CA THR A 379 -0.64 -23.31 3.47
C THR A 379 0.76 -22.92 3.02
N LYS A 380 1.39 -23.69 2.13
CA LYS A 380 2.76 -23.37 1.66
C LYS A 380 2.76 -22.20 0.68
N VAL A 381 1.82 -22.18 -0.25
CA VAL A 381 1.69 -21.10 -1.24
C VAL A 381 1.30 -19.80 -0.54
N LYS A 382 0.35 -19.84 0.41
CA LYS A 382 0.01 -18.73 1.31
C LYS A 382 1.23 -18.14 2.01
N ALA A 383 2.06 -18.98 2.63
CA ALA A 383 3.28 -18.51 3.30
C ALA A 383 4.28 -17.83 2.34
N ARG A 384 4.36 -18.29 1.08
CA ARG A 384 5.20 -17.66 0.05
C ARG A 384 4.61 -16.34 -0.45
N ILE A 385 3.30 -16.29 -0.69
CA ILE A 385 2.58 -15.06 -1.08
C ILE A 385 2.70 -14.01 0.00
N ALA A 386 2.62 -14.40 1.28
CA ALA A 386 2.76 -13.49 2.41
C ALA A 386 4.18 -12.95 2.58
N ASP A 387 5.21 -13.61 2.04
CA ASP A 387 6.60 -13.16 2.14
C ASP A 387 6.98 -12.27 0.94
N PRO A 388 7.22 -10.96 1.15
CA PRO A 388 7.55 -10.03 0.07
C PRO A 388 8.86 -10.34 -0.65
N TYR A 389 9.76 -11.12 -0.05
CA TYR A 389 11.02 -11.52 -0.66
C TYR A 389 10.93 -12.81 -1.48
N GLN A 390 9.81 -13.53 -1.41
CA GLN A 390 9.58 -14.75 -2.17
C GLN A 390 8.60 -14.55 -3.33
N THR A 391 7.60 -13.70 -3.14
CA THR A 391 6.56 -13.43 -4.15
C THR A 391 6.30 -11.94 -4.19
N LEU A 392 6.51 -11.30 -5.34
CA LEU A 392 6.03 -9.93 -5.57
C LEU A 392 4.54 -9.97 -5.96
N VAL A 393 3.86 -8.84 -5.85
CA VAL A 393 2.44 -8.74 -6.25
C VAL A 393 2.26 -9.18 -7.71
N SER A 394 3.19 -8.83 -8.59
CA SER A 394 3.20 -9.24 -10.00
C SER A 394 3.46 -10.74 -10.26
N HIS A 395 3.82 -11.52 -9.22
CA HIS A 395 4.09 -12.95 -9.34
C HIS A 395 2.89 -13.81 -8.97
N THR A 396 1.83 -13.22 -8.44
CA THR A 396 0.63 -13.96 -8.01
C THR A 396 -0.61 -13.34 -8.63
N SER A 397 -1.76 -14.02 -8.51
CA SER A 397 -3.03 -13.50 -9.01
C SER A 397 -3.75 -12.67 -7.95
N CYS A 398 -4.63 -11.76 -8.37
CA CYS A 398 -5.43 -10.98 -7.42
C CYS A 398 -6.26 -11.91 -6.55
N ALA A 399 -6.87 -12.95 -7.13
CA ALA A 399 -7.63 -13.91 -6.34
C ALA A 399 -6.78 -14.70 -5.34
N SER A 400 -5.53 -15.00 -5.66
CA SER A 400 -4.62 -15.70 -4.73
C SER A 400 -4.27 -14.81 -3.53
N CYS A 401 -3.98 -13.53 -3.76
CA CYS A 401 -3.82 -12.55 -2.68
C CYS A 401 -5.11 -12.41 -1.85
N HIS A 402 -6.27 -12.45 -2.48
CA HIS A 402 -7.57 -12.36 -1.78
C HIS A 402 -7.89 -13.64 -0.98
N ARG A 403 -7.58 -14.83 -1.50
CA ARG A 403 -7.74 -16.12 -0.81
C ARG A 403 -6.75 -16.32 0.33
N ASP A 404 -5.60 -15.62 0.31
CA ASP A 404 -4.67 -15.62 1.45
C ASP A 404 -5.34 -15.11 2.73
N ASN A 405 -6.34 -14.23 2.58
CA ASN A 405 -7.08 -13.66 3.69
C ASN A 405 -8.02 -14.70 4.34
N ASN A 406 -8.27 -14.54 5.63
CA ASN A 406 -9.19 -15.41 6.37
C ASN A 406 -10.60 -15.32 5.74
N LEU A 407 -11.35 -16.42 5.62
CA LEU A 407 -12.69 -16.40 4.97
C LEU A 407 -13.74 -15.54 5.71
N LEU A 408 -13.40 -15.02 6.89
CA LEU A 408 -14.18 -14.04 7.67
C LEU A 408 -13.71 -12.60 7.45
N PHE A 409 -12.77 -12.38 6.53
CA PHE A 409 -12.23 -11.08 6.18
C PHE A 409 -13.27 -10.32 5.37
N ASN A 410 -13.97 -9.37 6.00
CA ASN A 410 -14.61 -8.27 5.26
C ASN A 410 -13.49 -7.57 4.51
N PHE A 411 -13.63 -7.47 3.18
CA PHE A 411 -12.53 -7.29 2.23
C PHE A 411 -11.62 -6.09 2.48
N HIS A 412 -12.03 -5.16 3.34
CA HIS A 412 -11.29 -3.96 3.62
C HIS A 412 -11.64 -3.40 5.02
N ASN A 413 -10.71 -3.51 5.96
CA ASN A 413 -10.58 -2.76 7.24
C ASN A 413 -11.78 -2.53 8.18
N LEU A 414 -13.01 -2.90 7.84
CA LEU A 414 -14.21 -2.38 8.49
C LEU A 414 -15.04 -3.45 9.20
N SER A 415 -14.55 -4.70 9.28
CA SER A 415 -15.05 -5.72 10.23
C SER A 415 -15.01 -5.22 11.68
N TYR A 416 -14.19 -4.21 11.99
CA TYR A 416 -14.10 -3.56 13.31
C TYR A 416 -15.46 -3.21 13.93
N PHE A 417 -16.45 -2.87 13.11
CA PHE A 417 -17.74 -2.36 13.59
C PHE A 417 -18.90 -3.36 13.47
N GLU A 418 -18.62 -4.63 13.14
CA GLU A 418 -19.53 -5.77 13.32
C GLU A 418 -19.29 -6.49 14.66
N SER A 419 -18.60 -5.85 15.62
CA SER A 419 -18.04 -6.49 16.84
C SER A 419 -16.98 -7.56 16.52
N GLN A 420 -16.26 -7.40 15.40
CA GLN A 420 -15.14 -8.26 15.03
C GLN A 420 -13.84 -7.45 15.04
N ASP A 421 -12.69 -8.10 15.22
CA ASP A 421 -11.40 -7.40 15.15
C ASP A 421 -11.10 -6.94 13.71
N ILE A 422 -10.32 -5.87 13.54
CA ILE A 422 -9.73 -5.52 12.24
C ILE A 422 -8.88 -6.71 11.81
N SER A 423 -9.22 -7.31 10.68
CA SER A 423 -8.37 -8.30 10.06
C SER A 423 -7.48 -7.61 9.02
N ILE A 424 -6.17 -7.83 9.10
CA ILE A 424 -5.18 -7.32 8.13
C ILE A 424 -4.53 -8.53 7.46
N ALA A 425 -4.42 -8.49 6.13
CA ALA A 425 -3.78 -9.54 5.34
C ALA A 425 -2.35 -9.82 5.85
N PRO A 426 -1.94 -11.10 6.01
CA PRO A 426 -0.57 -11.45 6.41
C PRO A 426 0.49 -10.81 5.51
N ARG A 427 0.23 -10.74 4.20
CA ARG A 427 1.07 -10.04 3.23
C ARG A 427 1.29 -8.56 3.60
N THR A 428 0.22 -7.81 3.82
CA THR A 428 0.30 -6.38 4.19
C THR A 428 1.14 -6.16 5.45
N LEU A 429 0.99 -7.02 6.46
CA LEU A 429 1.80 -6.94 7.67
C LEU A 429 3.30 -7.15 7.40
N ASN A 430 3.65 -8.07 6.50
CA ASN A 430 5.04 -8.34 6.15
C ASN A 430 5.64 -7.26 5.23
N ASP A 431 4.83 -6.70 4.32
CA ASP A 431 5.21 -5.54 3.50
C ASP A 431 5.56 -4.34 4.41
N VAL A 432 4.72 -4.01 5.40
CA VAL A 432 4.99 -2.91 6.35
C VAL A 432 6.23 -3.19 7.20
N LYS A 433 6.42 -4.42 7.67
CA LYS A 433 7.64 -4.79 8.43
C LYS A 433 8.90 -4.58 7.59
N ARG A 434 8.87 -4.97 6.31
CA ARG A 434 9.96 -4.71 5.37
C ARG A 434 10.17 -3.20 5.21
N ASP A 435 9.11 -2.43 4.97
CA ASP A 435 9.21 -0.98 4.79
C ASP A 435 9.81 -0.29 6.04
N MET A 436 9.41 -0.71 7.25
CA MET A 436 9.99 -0.21 8.50
C MET A 436 11.48 -0.53 8.60
N ALA A 437 11.89 -1.77 8.34
CA ALA A 437 13.29 -2.18 8.39
C ALA A 437 14.14 -1.43 7.35
N TRP A 438 13.61 -1.28 6.13
CA TRP A 438 14.27 -0.53 5.07
C TRP A 438 14.41 0.96 5.44
N SER A 439 13.37 1.57 6.00
CA SER A 439 13.39 2.97 6.47
C SER A 439 14.39 3.20 7.60
N GLN A 440 14.47 2.28 8.55
CA GLN A 440 15.48 2.34 9.62
C GLN A 440 16.89 2.28 9.05
N SER A 441 17.12 1.47 8.01
CA SER A 441 18.41 1.43 7.32
C SER A 441 18.68 2.72 6.54
N LEU A 442 17.66 3.33 5.93
CA LEU A 442 17.75 4.63 5.26
C LEU A 442 18.16 5.75 6.23
N LEU A 443 17.64 5.77 7.46
CA LEU A 443 18.02 6.77 8.47
C LEU A 443 19.49 6.65 8.91
N SER A 444 20.10 5.48 8.71
CA SER A 444 21.53 5.25 8.99
C SER A 444 22.47 5.59 7.82
N ARG A 445 21.92 5.88 6.63
CA ARG A 445 22.63 6.30 5.41
C ARG A 445 22.55 7.81 5.26
#